data_AF-F2UJZ8-F1
#
_entry.id   AF-F2UJZ8-F1
#
_cell.length_a   1.000
_cell.length_b   1.000
_cell.length_c   1.000
_cell.angle_alpha   90.00
_cell.angle_beta   90.00
_cell.angle_gamma   90.00
#
_symmetry.space_group_name_H-M   'P 1'
#
loop_
_entity.id
_entity.type
_entity.pdbx_description
1 polymer ?
#
loop_
_entity_poly.entity_id
_entity_poly.type
_entity_poly.pdbx_seq_one_letter_code
_entity_poly.pdbx_strand_id
1 'polypeptide(L)'
;MMELMRLDVQKFVDSFEREISALGPKYESGHLESHFGLNPTFLAAGNVFYFVTLAVLYLIMRNRAPLQLTNFMRAYNLSCVILAGAVCYGIIMNCIRYGFISYYGNGERMDARTEGGKHLLCFIWLYYIQKFWEFLDSFIFILRHKWNQLSFLHVYHHSSITIISFAYICLSGSGDVALGAFINSFIHVLMYSHYFLTTFKWSACLVAPVWYEHTGLHSGESLRKAKKKDTLVLVTALADTVVSLSMVEKHLQVKNLRMARPETLTETLGLQGGAVTSLGLINDKEHRVHVYFDRAMIAAGKVNDILVHPTSGNDITLAISAPALLSYVASCGHTAHLMDFDTGDVVDA
;
A
#
# COMPACT_ATOMS: atom_id res chain seq x y z
N MET A 1 -29.97 6.08 15.29
CA MET A 1 -28.89 6.29 14.29
C MET A 1 -28.69 5.07 13.39
N MET A 2 -28.68 3.83 13.90
CA MET A 2 -28.63 2.61 13.08
C MET A 2 -29.85 2.36 12.19
N GLU A 3 -31.07 2.72 12.61
CA GLU A 3 -32.28 2.58 11.77
C GLU A 3 -32.35 3.57 10.60
N LEU A 4 -31.92 4.82 10.82
CA LEU A 4 -31.81 5.83 9.76
C LEU A 4 -30.78 5.44 8.70
N MET A 5 -29.67 4.82 9.10
CA MET A 5 -28.62 4.35 8.18
C MET A 5 -29.03 3.09 7.40
N ARG A 6 -29.83 2.18 8.01
CA ARG A 6 -30.41 1.01 7.31
C ARG A 6 -31.40 1.41 6.23
N LEU A 7 -32.19 2.46 6.46
CA LEU A 7 -33.18 2.98 5.50
C LEU A 7 -32.51 3.56 4.24
N ASP A 8 -31.35 4.20 4.36
CA ASP A 8 -30.61 4.72 3.19
C ASP A 8 -29.91 3.61 2.40
N VAL A 9 -29.32 2.62 3.08
CA VAL A 9 -28.64 1.50 2.40
C VAL A 9 -29.64 0.66 1.61
N GLN A 10 -30.79 0.31 2.19
CA GLN A 10 -31.79 -0.48 1.46
C GLN A 10 -32.36 0.30 0.27
N LYS A 11 -32.69 1.58 0.44
CA LYS A 11 -33.14 2.43 -0.68
C LYS A 11 -32.10 2.53 -1.79
N PHE A 12 -30.82 2.60 -1.43
CA PHE A 12 -29.72 2.60 -2.39
C PHE A 12 -29.64 1.27 -3.13
N VAL A 13 -29.69 0.13 -2.42
CA VAL A 13 -29.72 -1.21 -3.02
C VAL A 13 -30.93 -1.36 -3.95
N ASP A 14 -32.12 -1.00 -3.50
CA ASP A 14 -33.34 -1.05 -4.31
C ASP A 14 -33.22 -0.15 -5.55
N SER A 15 -32.61 1.02 -5.42
CA SER A 15 -32.36 1.92 -6.55
C SER A 15 -31.37 1.31 -7.54
N PHE A 16 -30.35 0.65 -7.02
CA PHE A 16 -29.33 -0.01 -7.82
C PHE A 16 -29.90 -1.23 -8.57
N GLU A 17 -30.72 -2.05 -7.89
CA GLU A 17 -31.45 -3.16 -8.51
C GLU A 17 -32.44 -2.69 -9.57
N ARG A 18 -33.10 -1.54 -9.36
CA ARG A 18 -33.96 -0.92 -10.36
C ARG A 18 -33.19 -0.51 -11.61
N GLU A 19 -32.03 0.13 -11.47
CA GLU A 19 -31.18 0.47 -12.61
C GLU A 19 -30.73 -0.79 -13.35
N ILE A 20 -30.19 -1.77 -12.63
CA ILE A 20 -29.79 -3.07 -13.20
C ILE A 20 -30.93 -3.70 -14.01
N SER A 21 -32.14 -3.72 -13.46
CA SER A 21 -33.30 -4.35 -14.10
C SER A 21 -33.83 -3.55 -15.30
N ALA A 22 -33.63 -2.24 -15.32
CA ALA A 22 -34.08 -1.34 -16.41
C ALA A 22 -33.14 -1.34 -17.63
N LEU A 23 -31.91 -1.83 -17.49
CA LEU A 23 -30.88 -1.76 -18.52
C LEU A 23 -31.22 -2.58 -19.78
N GLY A 24 -31.67 -3.82 -19.62
CA GLY A 24 -32.07 -4.69 -20.74
C GLY A 24 -33.17 -4.08 -21.62
N PRO A 25 -34.31 -3.66 -21.05
CA PRO A 25 -35.38 -2.98 -21.80
C PRO A 25 -34.94 -1.68 -22.49
N LYS A 26 -34.06 -0.89 -21.85
CA LYS A 26 -33.53 0.36 -22.44
C LYS A 26 -32.60 0.08 -23.62
N TYR A 27 -31.83 -1.00 -23.56
CA TYR A 27 -31.01 -1.44 -24.69
C TYR A 27 -31.88 -1.85 -25.89
N GLU A 28 -32.91 -2.67 -25.67
CA GLU A 28 -33.82 -3.12 -26.75
C GLU A 28 -34.59 -1.97 -27.41
N SER A 29 -35.03 -1.00 -26.61
CA SER A 29 -35.75 0.17 -27.11
C SER A 29 -34.84 1.24 -27.73
N GLY A 30 -33.52 1.05 -27.74
CA GLY A 30 -32.55 2.02 -28.26
C GLY A 30 -32.36 3.28 -27.39
N HIS A 31 -32.88 3.29 -26.16
CA HIS A 31 -32.80 4.42 -25.24
C HIS A 31 -31.71 4.23 -24.18
N LEU A 32 -30.59 3.59 -24.54
CA LEU A 32 -29.50 3.28 -23.63
C LEU A 32 -28.89 4.53 -22.96
N GLU A 33 -28.90 5.65 -23.67
CA GLU A 33 -28.45 6.96 -23.19
C GLU A 33 -29.27 7.54 -22.02
N SER A 34 -30.49 7.03 -21.81
CA SER A 34 -31.34 7.36 -20.67
C SER A 34 -31.02 6.54 -19.42
N HIS A 35 -30.13 5.56 -19.54
CA HIS A 35 -29.66 4.73 -18.43
C HIS A 35 -28.56 5.45 -17.66
N PHE A 36 -28.54 5.28 -16.33
CA PHE A 36 -27.57 5.98 -15.49
C PHE A 36 -26.13 5.68 -15.95
N GLY A 37 -25.34 6.74 -16.11
CA GLY A 37 -23.94 6.64 -16.51
C GLY A 37 -23.69 6.39 -18.00
N LEU A 38 -24.69 5.99 -18.80
CA LEU A 38 -24.54 5.66 -20.22
C LEU A 38 -24.87 6.83 -21.17
N ASN A 39 -24.83 8.06 -20.66
CA ASN A 39 -24.92 9.27 -21.48
C ASN A 39 -23.51 9.82 -21.81
N PRO A 40 -23.21 10.24 -23.05
CA PRO A 40 -21.93 10.86 -23.39
C PRO A 40 -21.56 12.06 -22.49
N THR A 41 -22.56 12.82 -22.06
CA THR A 41 -22.42 13.94 -21.12
C THR A 41 -21.91 13.47 -19.76
N PHE A 42 -22.41 12.33 -19.27
CA PHE A 42 -21.95 11.75 -18.00
C PHE A 42 -20.49 11.31 -18.10
N LEU A 43 -20.12 10.62 -19.19
CA LEU A 43 -18.73 10.19 -19.44
C LEU A 43 -17.78 11.40 -19.45
N ALA A 44 -18.14 12.45 -20.20
CA ALA A 44 -17.36 13.67 -20.29
C ALA A 44 -17.28 14.37 -18.92
N ALA A 45 -18.41 14.55 -18.24
CA ALA A 45 -18.46 15.18 -16.92
C ALA A 45 -17.65 14.41 -15.88
N GLY A 46 -17.69 13.08 -15.88
CA GLY A 46 -16.91 12.24 -14.96
C GLY A 46 -15.40 12.38 -15.17
N ASN A 47 -14.93 12.38 -16.43
CA ASN A 47 -13.52 12.59 -16.74
C ASN A 47 -13.06 14.03 -16.43
N VAL A 48 -13.87 15.03 -16.76
CA VAL A 48 -13.59 16.42 -16.39
C VAL A 48 -13.51 16.57 -14.88
N PHE A 49 -14.47 16.00 -14.14
CA PHE A 49 -14.48 15.98 -12.68
C PHE A 49 -13.21 15.33 -12.13
N TYR A 50 -12.76 14.20 -12.70
CA TYR A 50 -11.53 13.54 -12.31
C TYR A 50 -10.32 14.46 -12.44
N PHE A 51 -10.08 15.05 -13.62
CA PHE A 51 -8.92 15.93 -13.83
C PHE A 51 -8.97 17.22 -13.01
N VAL A 52 -10.15 17.85 -12.89
CA VAL A 52 -10.34 19.03 -12.05
C VAL A 52 -10.05 18.69 -10.59
N THR A 53 -10.56 17.57 -10.10
CA THR A 53 -10.33 17.13 -8.71
C THR A 53 -8.86 16.81 -8.47
N LEU A 54 -8.15 16.16 -9.42
CA LEU A 54 -6.71 15.95 -9.32
C LEU A 54 -5.95 17.29 -9.19
N ALA A 55 -6.27 18.26 -10.05
CA ALA A 55 -5.62 19.56 -10.03
C ALA A 55 -5.90 20.32 -8.72
N VAL A 56 -7.15 20.35 -8.27
CA VAL A 56 -7.56 21.01 -7.03
C VAL A 56 -6.90 20.34 -5.82
N LEU A 57 -6.97 19.01 -5.71
CA LEU A 57 -6.33 18.27 -4.62
C LEU A 57 -4.82 18.47 -4.61
N TYR A 58 -4.16 18.48 -5.78
CA TYR A 58 -2.73 18.76 -5.89
C TYR A 58 -2.39 20.16 -5.36
N LEU A 59 -3.14 21.19 -5.79
CA LEU A 59 -2.93 22.57 -5.34
C LEU A 59 -3.17 22.78 -3.85
N ILE A 60 -4.10 22.03 -3.26
CA ILE A 60 -4.38 22.06 -1.82
C ILE A 60 -3.30 21.30 -1.04
N MET A 61 -2.94 20.09 -1.48
CA MET A 61 -2.06 19.18 -0.75
C MET A 61 -0.58 19.51 -0.88
N ARG A 62 -0.16 20.29 -1.88
CA ARG A 62 1.26 20.72 -2.01
C ARG A 62 1.78 21.51 -0.81
N ASN A 63 0.88 22.17 -0.06
CA ASN A 63 1.21 23.01 1.10
C ASN A 63 0.63 22.44 2.41
N ARG A 64 0.19 21.18 2.43
CA ARG A 64 -0.41 20.54 3.62
C ARG A 64 0.29 19.23 3.93
N ALA A 65 0.29 18.86 5.21
CA ALA A 65 0.79 17.56 5.64
C ALA A 65 -0.09 16.40 5.10
N PRO A 66 0.48 15.21 4.87
CA PRO A 66 -0.26 14.04 4.39
C PRO A 66 -1.34 13.60 5.40
N LEU A 67 -2.50 13.20 4.88
CA LEU A 67 -3.62 12.75 5.71
C LEU A 67 -3.51 11.26 6.06
N GLN A 68 -3.88 10.91 7.30
CA GLN A 68 -4.02 9.51 7.73
C GLN A 68 -5.43 9.00 7.44
N LEU A 69 -5.58 8.29 6.33
CA LEU A 69 -6.88 7.81 5.83
C LEU A 69 -7.09 6.30 6.02
N THR A 70 -6.44 5.67 7.01
CA THR A 70 -6.38 4.21 7.15
C THR A 70 -7.74 3.52 7.14
N ASN A 71 -8.68 4.00 7.95
CA ASN A 71 -10.03 3.40 8.03
C ASN A 71 -10.85 3.64 6.76
N PHE A 72 -10.70 4.82 6.14
CA PHE A 72 -11.34 5.12 4.86
C PHE A 72 -10.82 4.19 3.76
N MET A 73 -9.49 4.00 3.66
CA MET A 73 -8.89 3.09 2.70
C MET A 73 -9.32 1.64 2.91
N ARG A 74 -9.49 1.20 4.17
CA ARG A 74 -10.02 -0.14 4.47
C ARG A 74 -11.42 -0.31 3.89
N ALA A 75 -12.34 0.62 4.20
CA ALA A 75 -13.70 0.58 3.69
C ALA A 75 -13.73 0.66 2.16
N TYR A 76 -12.93 1.55 1.58
CA TYR A 76 -12.82 1.74 0.14
C TYR A 76 -12.27 0.50 -0.58
N ASN A 77 -11.10 -0.02 -0.18
CA ASN A 77 -10.52 -1.21 -0.81
C ASN A 77 -11.44 -2.43 -0.67
N LEU A 78 -12.11 -2.59 0.49
CA LEU A 78 -13.10 -3.65 0.67
C LEU A 78 -14.29 -3.48 -0.28
N SER A 79 -14.79 -2.25 -0.46
CA SER A 79 -15.85 -1.98 -1.43
C SER A 79 -15.44 -2.33 -2.86
N CYS A 80 -14.19 -2.04 -3.26
CA CYS A 80 -13.68 -2.40 -4.57
C CYS A 80 -13.57 -3.93 -4.75
N VAL A 81 -13.15 -4.67 -3.72
CA VAL A 81 -13.13 -6.14 -3.74
C VAL A 81 -14.53 -6.71 -3.91
N ILE A 82 -15.52 -6.18 -3.19
CA ILE A 82 -16.92 -6.64 -3.27
C ILE A 82 -17.49 -6.36 -4.67
N LEU A 83 -17.31 -5.14 -5.20
CA LEU A 83 -17.81 -4.76 -6.52
C LEU A 83 -17.17 -5.59 -7.64
N ALA A 84 -15.84 -5.69 -7.64
CA ALA A 84 -15.09 -6.49 -8.63
C ALA A 84 -15.46 -7.98 -8.52
N GLY A 85 -15.62 -8.49 -7.30
CA GLY A 85 -16.06 -9.86 -7.04
C GLY A 85 -17.47 -10.13 -7.55
N ALA A 86 -18.40 -9.18 -7.40
CA ALA A 86 -19.76 -9.28 -7.93
C ALA A 86 -19.77 -9.36 -9.47
N VAL A 87 -18.92 -8.57 -10.14
CA VAL A 87 -18.74 -8.64 -11.60
C VAL A 87 -18.18 -10.00 -12.01
N CYS A 88 -17.11 -10.48 -11.37
CA CYS A 88 -16.54 -11.80 -11.66
C CYS A 88 -17.57 -12.91 -11.48
N TYR A 89 -18.29 -12.90 -10.35
CA TYR A 89 -19.35 -13.88 -10.06
C TYR A 89 -20.45 -13.84 -11.12
N GLY A 90 -20.93 -12.65 -11.47
CA GLY A 90 -21.97 -12.46 -12.48
C GLY A 90 -21.59 -12.99 -13.86
N ILE A 91 -20.37 -12.71 -14.31
CA ILE A 91 -19.86 -13.19 -15.60
C ILE A 91 -19.67 -14.72 -15.58
N ILE A 92 -19.10 -15.28 -14.51
CA ILE A 92 -18.93 -16.74 -14.36
C ILE A 92 -20.29 -17.45 -14.38
N MET A 93 -21.26 -16.96 -13.60
CA MET A 93 -22.59 -17.58 -13.52
C MET A 93 -23.33 -17.52 -14.87
N ASN A 94 -23.23 -16.41 -15.59
CA ASN A 94 -23.76 -16.32 -16.95
C ASN A 94 -23.05 -17.30 -17.90
N CYS A 95 -21.73 -17.42 -17.80
CA CYS A 95 -20.96 -18.35 -18.61
C CYS A 95 -21.32 -19.83 -18.34
N ILE A 96 -21.55 -20.21 -17.07
CA ILE A 96 -21.99 -21.57 -16.71
C ILE A 96 -23.39 -21.84 -17.26
N ARG A 97 -24.29 -20.86 -17.16
CA ARG A 97 -25.70 -21.01 -17.55
C ARG A 97 -25.92 -21.13 -19.07
N TYR A 98 -25.15 -20.38 -19.86
CA TYR A 98 -25.32 -20.30 -21.32
C TYR A 98 -24.20 -21.00 -22.12
N GLY A 99 -23.15 -21.49 -21.44
CA GLY A 99 -22.06 -22.28 -22.01
C GLY A 99 -20.92 -21.44 -22.60
N PHE A 100 -19.67 -21.78 -22.26
CA PHE A 100 -18.44 -21.04 -22.62
C PHE A 100 -18.25 -20.79 -24.13
N ILE A 101 -18.63 -21.75 -24.99
CA ILE A 101 -18.45 -21.66 -26.45
C ILE A 101 -19.50 -20.76 -27.12
N SER A 102 -20.70 -20.61 -26.54
CA SER A 102 -21.63 -19.55 -26.96
C SER A 102 -21.22 -18.18 -26.42
N TYR A 103 -20.35 -18.16 -25.41
CA TYR A 103 -19.89 -16.97 -24.71
C TYR A 103 -18.77 -16.24 -25.43
N TYR A 104 -17.83 -17.00 -26.01
CA TYR A 104 -16.66 -16.51 -26.72
C TYR A 104 -16.66 -17.07 -28.14
N GLY A 105 -16.95 -16.21 -29.13
CA GLY A 105 -16.87 -16.58 -30.56
C GLY A 105 -18.21 -16.85 -31.26
N ASN A 106 -19.37 -16.51 -30.67
CA ASN A 106 -20.66 -16.59 -31.35
C ASN A 106 -21.62 -15.46 -30.92
N GLY A 107 -21.34 -14.24 -31.38
CA GLY A 107 -21.95 -12.98 -30.93
C GLY A 107 -23.48 -12.87 -31.04
N GLU A 108 -24.16 -13.73 -31.81
CA GLU A 108 -25.63 -13.71 -31.93
C GLU A 108 -26.36 -14.33 -30.73
N ARG A 109 -25.74 -15.26 -29.99
CA ARG A 109 -26.39 -15.93 -28.84
C ARG A 109 -26.33 -15.11 -27.55
N MET A 110 -25.42 -14.16 -27.49
CA MET A 110 -25.22 -13.24 -26.37
C MET A 110 -25.15 -11.79 -26.85
N ASP A 111 -26.04 -11.47 -27.78
CA ASP A 111 -26.49 -10.10 -27.99
C ASP A 111 -27.31 -9.68 -26.76
N ALA A 112 -27.18 -8.43 -26.34
CA ALA A 112 -27.95 -7.84 -25.25
C ALA A 112 -29.49 -7.83 -25.49
N ARG A 113 -29.95 -8.32 -26.64
CA ARG A 113 -31.35 -8.65 -26.95
C ARG A 113 -31.82 -10.02 -26.44
N THR A 114 -30.92 -10.92 -26.06
CA THR A 114 -31.27 -12.23 -25.48
C THR A 114 -31.38 -12.14 -23.95
N GLU A 115 -32.18 -13.01 -23.31
CA GLU A 115 -32.29 -13.10 -21.84
C GLU A 115 -30.91 -13.21 -21.16
N GLY A 116 -30.02 -14.03 -21.71
CA GLY A 116 -28.65 -14.16 -21.20
C GLY A 116 -27.78 -12.93 -21.43
N GLY A 117 -27.94 -12.26 -22.58
CA GLY A 117 -27.25 -11.01 -22.88
C GLY A 117 -27.66 -9.85 -21.97
N LYS A 118 -28.94 -9.77 -21.57
CA LYS A 118 -29.42 -8.75 -20.62
C LYS A 118 -28.74 -8.88 -19.26
N HIS A 119 -28.70 -10.08 -18.70
CA HIS A 119 -28.03 -10.33 -17.42
C HIS A 119 -26.53 -10.02 -17.48
N LEU A 120 -25.88 -10.38 -18.58
CA LEU A 120 -24.48 -10.04 -18.80
C LEU A 120 -24.26 -8.52 -18.90
N LEU A 121 -25.11 -7.82 -19.66
CA LEU A 121 -25.03 -6.38 -19.83
C LEU A 121 -25.08 -5.64 -18.49
N CYS A 122 -25.87 -6.14 -17.52
CA CYS A 122 -25.91 -5.59 -16.16
C CYS A 122 -24.55 -5.65 -15.44
N PHE A 123 -23.84 -6.76 -15.55
CA PHE A 123 -22.51 -6.91 -14.94
C PHE A 123 -21.44 -6.10 -15.68
N ILE A 124 -21.55 -5.96 -17.02
CA ILE A 124 -20.68 -5.09 -17.81
C ILE A 124 -20.92 -3.60 -17.45
N TRP A 125 -22.17 -3.20 -17.23
CA TRP A 125 -22.49 -1.87 -16.75
C TRP A 125 -21.97 -1.62 -15.33
N LEU A 126 -22.12 -2.59 -14.42
CA LEU A 126 -21.55 -2.48 -13.07
C LEU A 126 -20.01 -2.33 -13.14
N TYR A 127 -19.35 -3.11 -13.99
CA TYR A 127 -17.93 -2.96 -14.30
C TYR A 127 -17.58 -1.54 -14.79
N TYR A 128 -18.38 -0.97 -15.67
CA TYR A 128 -18.19 0.40 -16.17
C TYR A 128 -18.32 1.45 -15.06
N ILE A 129 -19.38 1.39 -14.25
CA ILE A 129 -19.58 2.32 -13.12
C ILE A 129 -18.43 2.20 -12.10
N GLN A 130 -17.95 0.98 -11.87
CA GLN A 130 -16.79 0.73 -10.99
C GLN A 130 -15.55 1.51 -11.44
N LYS A 131 -15.31 1.73 -12.75
CA LYS A 131 -14.14 2.50 -13.21
C LYS A 131 -14.14 3.96 -12.73
N PHE A 132 -15.32 4.55 -12.53
CA PHE A 132 -15.43 5.89 -11.91
C PHE A 132 -15.21 5.84 -10.40
N TRP A 133 -15.63 4.75 -9.74
CA TRP A 133 -15.35 4.54 -8.32
C TRP A 133 -13.83 4.47 -8.05
N GLU A 134 -13.09 3.84 -8.97
CA GLU A 134 -11.64 3.68 -8.91
C GLU A 134 -10.85 4.99 -9.11
N PHE A 135 -11.51 6.10 -9.51
CA PHE A 135 -10.87 7.42 -9.50
C PHE A 135 -10.43 7.87 -8.10
N LEU A 136 -11.07 7.34 -7.06
CA LEU A 136 -10.68 7.57 -5.68
C LEU A 136 -9.23 7.12 -5.39
N ASP A 137 -8.68 6.14 -6.13
CA ASP A 137 -7.28 5.71 -5.97
C ASP A 137 -6.32 6.90 -6.13
N SER A 138 -6.47 7.63 -7.22
CA SER A 138 -5.63 8.79 -7.53
C SER A 138 -5.80 9.90 -6.49
N PHE A 139 -7.03 10.10 -5.99
CA PHE A 139 -7.30 11.10 -4.95
C PHE A 139 -6.63 10.69 -3.63
N ILE A 140 -6.73 9.43 -3.23
CA ILE A 140 -6.07 8.89 -2.03
C ILE A 140 -4.55 9.04 -2.14
N PHE A 141 -3.95 8.79 -3.31
CA PHE A 141 -2.51 8.96 -3.51
C PHE A 141 -2.07 10.41 -3.25
N ILE A 142 -2.81 11.39 -3.77
CA ILE A 142 -2.52 12.81 -3.55
C ILE A 142 -2.70 13.18 -2.07
N LEU A 143 -3.81 12.78 -1.45
CA LEU A 143 -4.09 13.07 -0.04
C LEU A 143 -3.04 12.47 0.92
N ARG A 144 -2.36 11.40 0.51
CA ARG A 144 -1.30 10.73 1.29
C ARG A 144 0.13 11.07 0.86
N HIS A 145 0.31 11.99 -0.08
CA HIS A 145 1.62 12.33 -0.66
C HIS A 145 2.37 11.13 -1.26
N LYS A 146 1.64 10.15 -1.84
CA LYS A 146 2.23 9.01 -2.55
C LYS A 146 2.44 9.33 -4.04
N TRP A 147 3.23 10.36 -4.31
CA TRP A 147 3.46 10.90 -5.66
C TRP A 147 3.99 9.86 -6.66
N ASN A 148 4.83 8.94 -6.21
CA ASN A 148 5.38 7.88 -7.06
C ASN A 148 4.33 6.89 -7.58
N GLN A 149 3.17 6.79 -6.90
CA GLN A 149 2.06 5.93 -7.32
C GLN A 149 1.17 6.61 -8.37
N LEU A 150 1.14 7.95 -8.39
CA LEU A 150 0.41 8.74 -9.37
C LEU A 150 1.24 8.94 -10.66
N SER A 151 1.56 7.84 -11.33
CA SER A 151 2.31 7.86 -12.59
C SER A 151 1.45 8.31 -13.77
N PHE A 152 2.08 8.74 -14.87
CA PHE A 152 1.38 8.99 -16.13
C PHE A 152 0.55 7.79 -16.57
N LEU A 153 1.12 6.57 -16.47
CA LEU A 153 0.44 5.34 -16.87
C LEU A 153 -0.84 5.12 -16.05
N HIS A 154 -0.80 5.38 -14.74
CA HIS A 154 -1.98 5.26 -13.89
C HIS A 154 -3.09 6.24 -14.32
N VAL A 155 -2.77 7.54 -14.44
CA VAL A 155 -3.77 8.56 -14.81
C VAL A 155 -4.32 8.31 -16.23
N TYR A 156 -3.45 7.94 -17.17
CA TYR A 156 -3.84 7.56 -18.54
C TYR A 156 -4.76 6.34 -18.53
N HIS A 157 -4.41 5.29 -17.78
CA HIS A 157 -5.22 4.08 -17.68
C HIS A 157 -6.61 4.36 -17.10
N HIS A 158 -6.70 5.05 -15.95
CA HIS A 158 -7.98 5.32 -15.30
C HIS A 158 -8.90 6.20 -16.16
N SER A 159 -8.37 7.21 -16.84
CA SER A 159 -9.18 8.04 -17.76
C SER A 159 -9.59 7.29 -19.02
N SER A 160 -8.66 6.62 -19.70
CA SER A 160 -8.93 5.91 -20.96
C SER A 160 -9.87 4.71 -20.80
N ILE A 161 -9.76 3.94 -19.71
CA ILE A 161 -10.59 2.74 -19.51
C ILE A 161 -12.07 3.08 -19.36
N THR A 162 -12.42 4.27 -18.84
CA THR A 162 -13.83 4.73 -18.78
C THR A 162 -14.40 4.97 -20.18
N ILE A 163 -13.62 5.58 -21.08
CA ILE A 163 -14.01 5.86 -22.46
C ILE A 163 -14.13 4.56 -23.26
N ILE A 164 -13.15 3.67 -23.11
CA ILE A 164 -13.12 2.38 -23.79
C ILE A 164 -14.33 1.53 -23.36
N SER A 165 -14.59 1.45 -22.05
CA SER A 165 -15.71 0.67 -21.52
C SER A 165 -17.07 1.24 -21.96
N PHE A 166 -17.22 2.56 -22.00
CA PHE A 166 -18.41 3.22 -22.54
C PHE A 166 -18.64 2.88 -24.01
N ALA A 167 -17.60 3.01 -24.85
CA ALA A 167 -17.68 2.73 -26.26
C ALA A 167 -18.10 1.27 -26.51
N TYR A 168 -17.56 0.32 -25.75
CA TYR A 168 -17.96 -1.08 -25.85
C TYR A 168 -19.44 -1.31 -25.52
N ILE A 169 -19.94 -0.76 -24.41
CA ILE A 169 -21.35 -0.92 -24.04
C ILE A 169 -22.29 -0.34 -25.12
N CYS A 170 -21.94 0.82 -25.69
CA CYS A 170 -22.76 1.48 -26.69
C CYS A 170 -22.66 0.88 -28.09
N LEU A 171 -21.50 0.34 -28.49
CA LEU A 171 -21.24 -0.16 -29.86
C LEU A 171 -21.42 -1.67 -29.99
N SER A 172 -21.14 -2.44 -28.94
CA SER A 172 -21.10 -3.90 -28.99
C SER A 172 -21.34 -4.47 -27.60
N GLY A 173 -22.62 -4.52 -27.19
CA GLY A 173 -23.07 -5.21 -25.98
C GLY A 173 -23.01 -6.75 -26.10
N SER A 174 -21.95 -7.28 -26.73
CA SER A 174 -21.77 -8.70 -27.01
C SER A 174 -20.91 -9.39 -25.96
N GLY A 175 -21.00 -10.72 -25.93
CA GLY A 175 -20.21 -11.60 -25.07
C GLY A 175 -18.70 -11.42 -25.12
N ASP A 176 -18.14 -10.94 -26.24
CA ASP A 176 -16.69 -10.87 -26.43
C ASP A 176 -16.03 -9.87 -25.46
N VAL A 177 -16.75 -8.81 -25.07
CA VAL A 177 -16.28 -7.80 -24.10
C VAL A 177 -16.18 -8.38 -22.69
N ALA A 178 -16.97 -9.41 -22.39
CA ALA A 178 -17.04 -10.00 -21.06
C ALA A 178 -15.72 -10.66 -20.63
N LEU A 179 -14.89 -11.16 -21.55
CA LEU A 179 -13.58 -11.72 -21.19
C LEU A 179 -12.66 -10.65 -20.61
N GLY A 180 -12.59 -9.50 -21.28
CA GLY A 180 -11.78 -8.37 -20.86
C GLY A 180 -12.24 -7.83 -19.51
N ALA A 181 -13.56 -7.65 -19.37
CA ALA A 181 -14.17 -7.23 -18.11
C ALA A 181 -13.91 -8.25 -16.97
N PHE A 182 -13.98 -9.54 -17.27
CA PHE A 182 -13.69 -10.61 -16.30
C PHE A 182 -12.24 -10.61 -15.84
N ILE A 183 -11.27 -10.62 -16.77
CA ILE A 183 -9.84 -10.64 -16.43
C ILE A 183 -9.48 -9.38 -15.64
N ASN A 184 -9.97 -8.21 -16.08
CA ASN A 184 -9.71 -6.96 -15.35
C ASN A 184 -10.29 -7.03 -13.93
N SER A 185 -11.55 -7.43 -13.78
CA SER A 185 -12.20 -7.52 -12.48
C SER A 185 -11.51 -8.54 -11.57
N PHE A 186 -11.04 -9.67 -12.11
CA PHE A 186 -10.32 -10.68 -11.35
C PHE A 186 -8.99 -10.15 -10.82
N ILE A 187 -8.22 -9.46 -11.66
CA ILE A 187 -6.98 -8.79 -11.22
C ILE A 187 -7.30 -7.72 -10.17
N HIS A 188 -8.38 -6.96 -10.33
CA HIS A 188 -8.81 -5.97 -9.34
C HIS A 188 -9.20 -6.61 -8.00
N VAL A 189 -9.86 -7.78 -7.99
CA VAL A 189 -10.09 -8.54 -6.74
C VAL A 189 -8.77 -8.84 -6.04
N LEU A 190 -7.77 -9.35 -6.76
CA LEU A 190 -6.47 -9.68 -6.17
C LEU A 190 -5.72 -8.43 -5.69
N MET A 191 -5.67 -7.39 -6.52
CA MET A 191 -4.98 -6.14 -6.23
C MET A 191 -5.59 -5.40 -5.04
N TYR A 192 -6.91 -5.19 -5.02
CA TYR A 192 -7.56 -4.52 -3.89
C TYR A 192 -7.61 -5.39 -2.64
N SER A 193 -7.62 -6.71 -2.75
CA SER A 193 -7.42 -7.59 -1.59
C SER A 193 -6.04 -7.38 -0.99
N HIS A 194 -4.99 -7.32 -1.82
CA HIS A 194 -3.64 -7.00 -1.36
C HIS A 194 -3.58 -5.59 -0.73
N TYR A 195 -4.18 -4.57 -1.34
CA TYR A 195 -4.22 -3.21 -0.78
C TYR A 195 -5.02 -3.13 0.52
N PHE A 196 -6.13 -3.88 0.63
CA PHE A 196 -6.90 -4.00 1.87
C PHE A 196 -6.05 -4.65 2.97
N LEU A 197 -5.44 -5.80 2.69
CA LEU A 197 -4.62 -6.54 3.64
C LEU A 197 -3.40 -5.73 4.10
N THR A 198 -2.72 -5.02 3.20
CA THR A 198 -1.57 -4.16 3.55
C THR A 198 -1.95 -2.94 4.39
N THR A 199 -3.23 -2.55 4.47
CA THR A 199 -3.68 -1.51 5.41
C THR A 199 -3.77 -2.01 6.87
N PHE A 200 -3.90 -3.31 7.07
CA PHE A 200 -3.60 -3.92 8.36
C PHE A 200 -2.08 -3.99 8.37
N LYS A 201 -1.43 -2.98 8.92
CA LYS A 201 0.03 -2.99 9.07
C LYS A 201 0.39 -4.23 9.89
N TRP A 202 0.79 -5.32 9.24
CA TRP A 202 1.74 -6.25 9.82
C TRP A 202 3.02 -5.43 9.85
N SER A 203 3.49 -5.03 11.03
CA SER A 203 4.59 -4.06 11.18
C SER A 203 5.89 -4.61 10.63
N ALA A 204 6.04 -4.58 9.31
CA ALA A 204 7.27 -4.90 8.61
C ALA A 204 8.29 -3.79 8.89
N CYS A 205 9.05 -3.97 9.95
CA CYS A 205 10.30 -3.29 10.17
C CYS A 205 11.37 -4.07 9.39
N LEU A 206 12.11 -3.41 8.50
CA LEU A 206 13.37 -3.93 7.99
C LEU A 206 14.48 -3.15 8.72
N VAL A 207 15.41 -3.88 9.33
CA VAL A 207 16.40 -3.36 10.28
C VAL A 207 17.45 -2.49 9.57
N ALA A 208 17.93 -1.49 10.31
CA ALA A 208 18.77 -0.37 9.88
C ALA A 208 20.29 -0.68 9.81
N PRO A 209 21.06 0.16 9.10
CA PRO A 209 22.51 0.06 8.98
C PRO A 209 23.26 0.30 10.31
N VAL A 210 24.40 -0.40 10.49
CA VAL A 210 25.37 -0.15 11.58
C VAL A 210 26.37 0.91 11.14
N TRP A 211 26.75 1.80 12.07
CA TRP A 211 27.71 2.88 11.82
C TRP A 211 28.93 2.79 12.76
N TYR A 212 30.13 3.11 12.26
CA TYR A 212 31.45 3.15 12.90
C TYR A 212 32.15 4.51 12.65
N GLU A 213 33.00 4.97 13.57
CA GLU A 213 33.90 6.11 13.36
C GLU A 213 35.27 5.65 12.84
N HIS A 214 35.92 6.45 11.98
CA HIS A 214 37.35 6.35 11.69
C HIS A 214 38.02 7.65 12.14
N THR A 215 38.73 7.64 13.27
CA THR A 215 39.51 8.83 13.68
C THR A 215 40.73 8.96 12.77
N GLY A 216 40.74 9.98 11.92
CA GLY A 216 41.91 10.38 11.15
C GLY A 216 42.94 11.05 12.06
N LEU A 217 44.23 10.71 11.88
CA LEU A 217 45.34 11.38 12.56
C LEU A 217 45.28 12.89 12.33
N HIS A 218 45.32 13.67 13.41
CA HIS A 218 45.85 15.02 13.33
C HIS A 218 47.38 14.94 13.27
N SER A 219 47.92 15.62 12.27
CA SER A 219 49.33 15.69 11.95
C SER A 219 50.15 16.17 13.14
N GLY A 220 51.08 15.33 13.57
CA GLY A 220 52.21 15.74 14.41
C GLY A 220 51.97 15.63 15.90
N GLU A 221 51.92 14.41 16.45
CA GLU A 221 52.44 14.15 17.79
C GLU A 221 52.77 12.67 18.01
N SER A 222 53.84 12.46 18.77
CA SER A 222 54.67 11.27 18.95
C SER A 222 53.96 9.92 19.16
N LEU A 223 54.52 8.87 18.54
CA LEU A 223 54.32 7.45 18.82
C LEU A 223 54.42 7.14 20.33
N ARG A 224 53.27 7.01 21.00
CA ARG A 224 53.14 6.20 22.23
C ARG A 224 51.76 5.52 22.27
N LYS A 225 51.81 4.20 22.42
CA LYS A 225 50.70 3.24 22.52
C LYS A 225 49.52 3.77 23.33
N ALA A 226 48.42 4.10 22.66
CA ALA A 226 47.08 4.05 23.21
C ALA A 226 46.23 3.23 22.23
N LYS A 227 45.84 2.00 22.61
CA LYS A 227 44.77 1.27 21.90
C LYS A 227 43.48 2.07 22.09
N LYS A 228 43.17 2.97 21.15
CA LYS A 228 41.88 3.69 21.11
C LYS A 228 40.79 2.69 20.72
N LYS A 229 39.77 2.52 21.56
CA LYS A 229 38.63 1.64 21.30
C LYS A 229 37.69 2.33 20.32
N ASP A 230 37.36 1.67 19.21
CA ASP A 230 36.38 2.17 18.24
C ASP A 230 34.97 2.17 18.86
N THR A 231 34.24 3.28 18.72
CA THR A 231 32.83 3.38 19.14
C THR A 231 31.94 2.80 18.05
N LEU A 232 31.17 1.77 18.38
CA LEU A 232 30.23 1.12 17.46
C LEU A 232 28.81 1.50 17.81
N VAL A 233 28.00 1.82 16.79
CA VAL A 233 26.61 2.21 16.98
C VAL A 233 25.69 1.39 16.11
N LEU A 234 24.70 0.75 16.74
CA LEU A 234 23.59 0.08 16.08
C LEU A 234 22.34 0.93 16.23
N VAL A 235 21.83 1.46 15.11
CA VAL A 235 20.52 2.11 15.06
C VAL A 235 19.53 1.11 14.49
N THR A 236 18.33 1.01 15.04
CA THR A 236 17.22 0.22 14.51
C THR A 236 15.96 1.09 14.46
N ALA A 237 15.43 1.31 13.25
CA ALA A 237 14.35 2.27 12.99
C ALA A 237 13.33 1.72 11.99
N LEU A 238 12.18 2.40 11.86
CA LEU A 238 11.23 2.10 10.79
C LEU A 238 11.84 2.38 9.42
N ALA A 239 11.40 1.65 8.40
CA ALA A 239 11.91 1.77 7.03
C ALA A 239 11.70 3.16 6.40
N ASP A 240 10.68 3.90 6.87
CA ASP A 240 10.37 5.25 6.44
C ASP A 240 10.97 6.35 7.32
N THR A 241 11.63 6.00 8.44
CA THR A 241 12.31 6.96 9.31
C THR A 241 13.61 7.44 8.67
N VAL A 242 13.76 8.76 8.53
CA VAL A 242 15.02 9.38 8.09
C VAL A 242 15.97 9.47 9.27
N VAL A 243 16.92 8.54 9.37
CA VAL A 243 17.90 8.49 10.46
C VAL A 243 18.96 9.58 10.28
N SER A 244 18.92 10.61 11.13
CA SER A 244 19.94 11.66 11.18
C SER A 244 21.10 11.26 12.10
N LEU A 245 22.24 10.90 11.50
CA LEU A 245 23.45 10.53 12.25
C LEU A 245 23.97 11.67 13.13
N SER A 246 23.75 12.91 12.72
CA SER A 246 24.15 14.09 13.51
C SER A 246 23.51 14.12 14.90
N MET A 247 22.30 13.57 15.06
CA MET A 247 21.62 13.48 16.36
C MET A 247 22.30 12.46 17.26
N VAL A 248 22.66 11.30 16.70
CA VAL A 248 23.40 10.24 17.39
C VAL A 248 24.80 10.70 17.78
N GLU A 249 25.51 11.37 16.86
CA GLU A 249 26.83 11.98 17.09
C GLU A 249 26.80 12.98 18.25
N LYS A 250 25.80 13.87 18.26
CA LYS A 250 25.62 14.88 19.31
C LYS A 250 25.37 14.22 20.68
N HIS A 251 24.56 13.17 20.72
CA HIS A 251 24.26 12.47 21.97
C HIS A 251 25.47 11.69 22.51
N LEU A 252 26.19 10.97 21.65
CA LEU A 252 27.41 10.24 22.02
C LEU A 252 28.65 11.12 22.18
N GLN A 253 28.57 12.40 21.81
CA GLN A 253 29.69 13.34 21.74
C GLN A 253 30.84 12.87 20.83
N VAL A 254 30.48 12.15 19.76
CA VAL A 254 31.41 11.68 18.72
C VAL A 254 31.24 12.49 17.43
N LYS A 255 32.17 12.36 16.48
CA LYS A 255 32.10 13.07 15.18
C LYS A 255 32.41 12.12 14.04
N ASN A 256 31.73 12.27 12.90
CA ASN A 256 31.97 11.52 11.66
C ASN A 256 31.66 10.02 11.75
N LEU A 257 30.46 9.66 12.23
CA LEU A 257 29.93 8.31 12.09
C LEU A 257 29.75 7.96 10.59
N ARG A 258 30.25 6.79 10.19
CA ARG A 258 30.23 6.23 8.82
C ARG A 258 29.70 4.82 8.86
N MET A 259 29.33 4.20 7.74
CA MET A 259 28.72 2.87 7.76
C MET A 259 29.76 1.76 8.03
N ALA A 260 29.55 0.90 9.04
CA ALA A 260 30.51 -0.12 9.47
C ALA A 260 30.98 -1.01 8.31
N ARG A 261 32.29 -1.35 8.31
CA ARG A 261 32.82 -2.28 7.32
C ARG A 261 32.25 -3.69 7.56
N PRO A 262 32.04 -4.50 6.51
CA PRO A 262 31.52 -5.86 6.65
C PRO A 262 32.34 -6.74 7.62
N GLU A 263 33.65 -6.54 7.68
CA GLU A 263 34.54 -7.30 8.57
C GLU A 263 34.26 -6.97 10.04
N THR A 264 34.06 -5.69 10.36
CA THR A 264 33.71 -5.23 11.72
C THR A 264 32.36 -5.77 12.17
N LEU A 265 31.40 -5.88 11.24
CA LEU A 265 30.08 -6.47 11.51
C LEU A 265 30.18 -7.97 11.80
N THR A 266 30.98 -8.67 11.02
CA THR A 266 31.19 -10.11 11.20
C THR A 266 31.93 -10.37 12.51
N GLU A 267 32.95 -9.59 12.81
CA GLU A 267 33.75 -9.73 14.04
C GLU A 267 32.95 -9.42 15.31
N THR A 268 32.12 -8.37 15.29
CA THR A 268 31.44 -7.88 16.50
C THR A 268 30.06 -8.53 16.68
N LEU A 269 29.27 -8.60 15.62
CA LEU A 269 27.88 -9.03 15.68
C LEU A 269 27.67 -10.41 15.06
N GLY A 270 28.69 -11.00 14.42
CA GLY A 270 28.55 -12.27 13.71
C GLY A 270 27.66 -12.17 12.46
N LEU A 271 27.49 -10.97 11.90
CA LEU A 271 26.55 -10.70 10.82
C LEU A 271 27.26 -10.43 9.50
N GLN A 272 26.64 -10.88 8.41
CA GLN A 272 27.05 -10.55 7.05
C GLN A 272 26.49 -9.19 6.61
N GLY A 273 27.19 -8.53 5.69
CA GLY A 273 26.70 -7.28 5.06
C GLY A 273 25.36 -7.53 4.35
N GLY A 274 24.35 -6.70 4.66
CA GLY A 274 22.99 -6.85 4.12
C GLY A 274 22.03 -7.69 4.98
N ALA A 275 22.49 -8.25 6.10
CA ALA A 275 21.68 -8.99 7.08
C ALA A 275 21.86 -8.41 8.49
N VAL A 276 21.86 -7.08 8.61
CA VAL A 276 22.02 -6.40 9.90
C VAL A 276 20.77 -6.58 10.74
N THR A 277 20.94 -6.97 12.01
CA THR A 277 19.85 -7.22 12.95
C THR A 277 20.27 -6.90 14.39
N SER A 278 19.35 -6.41 15.21
CA SER A 278 19.55 -6.23 16.64
C SER A 278 19.76 -7.54 17.38
N LEU A 279 19.34 -8.67 16.79
CA LEU A 279 19.62 -10.01 17.33
C LEU A 279 21.11 -10.41 17.25
N GLY A 280 21.93 -9.63 16.54
CA GLY A 280 23.39 -9.83 16.53
C GLY A 280 24.06 -9.44 17.85
N LEU A 281 23.38 -8.69 18.72
CA LEU A 281 23.95 -8.23 20.01
C LEU A 281 24.32 -9.39 20.94
N ILE A 282 23.73 -10.59 20.75
CA ILE A 282 24.16 -11.79 21.47
C ILE A 282 25.65 -12.12 21.28
N ASN A 283 26.24 -11.69 20.16
CA ASN A 283 27.64 -11.93 19.82
C ASN A 283 28.59 -10.85 20.36
N ASP A 284 28.10 -9.66 20.75
CA ASP A 284 28.94 -8.59 21.29
C ASP A 284 29.23 -8.79 22.78
N LYS A 285 30.10 -9.76 23.09
CA LYS A 285 30.48 -10.11 24.48
C LYS A 285 31.27 -9.02 25.20
N GLU A 286 31.83 -8.07 24.46
CA GLU A 286 32.61 -6.96 25.02
C GLU A 286 31.76 -5.70 25.24
N HIS A 287 30.47 -5.73 24.90
CA HIS A 287 29.51 -4.65 25.04
C HIS A 287 30.02 -3.33 24.43
N ARG A 288 30.59 -3.42 23.22
CA ARG A 288 31.16 -2.28 22.50
C ARG A 288 30.12 -1.48 21.70
N VAL A 289 28.96 -2.09 21.46
CA VAL A 289 27.90 -1.50 20.62
C VAL A 289 26.91 -0.69 21.46
N HIS A 290 26.78 0.59 21.13
CA HIS A 290 25.71 1.47 21.60
C HIS A 290 24.44 1.25 20.77
N VAL A 291 23.31 1.01 21.44
CA VAL A 291 22.07 0.59 20.79
C VAL A 291 21.05 1.72 20.81
N TYR A 292 20.57 2.13 19.64
CA TYR A 292 19.52 3.13 19.47
C TYR A 292 18.31 2.51 18.79
N PHE A 293 17.14 2.69 19.39
CA PHE A 293 15.86 2.38 18.77
C PHE A 293 15.11 3.66 18.45
N ASP A 294 14.52 3.72 17.26
CA ASP A 294 13.54 4.75 16.92
C ASP A 294 12.32 4.64 17.83
N ARG A 295 11.96 5.75 18.48
CA ARG A 295 10.79 5.83 19.35
C ARG A 295 9.49 5.53 18.59
N ALA A 296 9.38 5.95 17.34
CA ALA A 296 8.22 5.65 16.49
C ALA A 296 8.12 4.14 16.21
N MET A 297 9.27 3.47 16.03
CA MET A 297 9.33 2.01 15.89
C MET A 297 8.85 1.31 17.16
N ILE A 298 9.33 1.71 18.35
CA ILE A 298 8.89 1.11 19.62
C ILE A 298 7.41 1.36 19.87
N ALA A 299 6.90 2.56 19.57
CA ALA A 299 5.48 2.87 19.68
C ALA A 299 4.62 1.99 18.74
N ALA A 300 5.05 1.82 17.48
CA ALA A 300 4.39 0.90 16.55
C ALA A 300 4.50 -0.56 17.00
N GLY A 301 5.64 -0.93 17.56
CA GLY A 301 5.98 -2.26 18.09
C GLY A 301 5.23 -2.68 19.36
N LYS A 302 4.56 -1.73 20.03
CA LYS A 302 3.62 -2.00 21.14
C LYS A 302 2.23 -2.40 20.65
N VAL A 303 1.87 -1.99 19.43
CA VAL A 303 0.57 -2.28 18.81
C VAL A 303 0.66 -3.51 17.91
N ASN A 304 1.81 -3.70 17.26
CA ASN A 304 2.10 -4.79 16.33
C ASN A 304 3.49 -5.37 16.63
N ASP A 305 3.79 -6.60 16.21
CA ASP A 305 5.15 -7.14 16.34
C ASP A 305 6.16 -6.42 15.45
N ILE A 306 7.39 -6.26 15.95
CA ILE A 306 8.55 -5.76 15.18
C ILE A 306 9.12 -6.92 14.38
N LEU A 307 9.32 -6.72 13.08
CA LEU A 307 9.99 -7.69 12.22
C LEU A 307 11.53 -7.47 12.26
N VAL A 308 12.29 -8.55 12.44
CA VAL A 308 13.77 -8.53 12.47
C VAL A 308 14.34 -9.76 11.74
N HIS A 309 15.55 -9.66 11.19
CA HIS A 309 16.24 -10.83 10.64
C HIS A 309 16.84 -11.68 11.76
N PRO A 310 16.86 -13.02 11.62
CA PRO A 310 17.68 -13.88 12.49
C PRO A 310 19.18 -13.64 12.22
N THR A 311 20.03 -14.07 13.14
CA THR A 311 21.49 -13.96 12.97
C THR A 311 22.04 -14.86 11.87
N SER A 312 21.27 -15.86 11.41
CA SER A 312 21.67 -16.81 10.38
C SER A 312 21.64 -16.25 8.95
N GLY A 313 21.03 -15.09 8.71
CA GLY A 313 20.90 -14.49 7.37
C GLY A 313 19.63 -13.65 7.20
N ASN A 314 19.40 -13.16 5.98
CA ASN A 314 18.26 -12.30 5.62
C ASN A 314 17.11 -13.01 4.91
N ASP A 315 17.20 -14.33 4.69
CA ASP A 315 16.18 -15.14 4.01
C ASP A 315 14.91 -15.37 4.83
N ILE A 316 14.97 -15.08 6.13
CA ILE A 316 13.89 -15.28 7.09
C ILE A 316 13.66 -13.97 7.85
N THR A 317 12.41 -13.73 8.25
CA THR A 317 12.02 -12.60 9.09
C THR A 317 11.27 -13.13 10.31
N LEU A 318 11.69 -12.70 11.51
CA LEU A 318 11.11 -13.05 12.79
C LEU A 318 10.24 -11.89 13.30
N ALA A 319 9.06 -12.23 13.83
CA ALA A 319 8.22 -11.28 14.56
C ALA A 319 8.55 -11.32 16.05
N ILE A 320 8.85 -10.17 16.64
CA ILE A 320 9.13 -9.99 18.07
C ILE A 320 8.44 -8.74 18.59
N SER A 321 7.75 -8.82 19.73
CA SER A 321 7.10 -7.64 20.32
C SER A 321 8.14 -6.63 20.81
N ALA A 322 7.80 -5.33 20.83
CA ALA A 322 8.74 -4.31 21.34
C ALA A 322 9.24 -4.59 22.77
N PRO A 323 8.39 -5.00 23.74
CA PRO A 323 8.88 -5.36 25.07
C PRO A 323 9.86 -6.54 25.04
N ALA A 324 9.58 -7.58 24.25
CA ALA A 324 10.46 -8.73 24.14
C ALA A 324 11.82 -8.37 23.51
N LEU A 325 11.84 -7.49 22.52
CA LEU A 325 13.08 -7.01 21.90
C LEU A 325 13.93 -6.18 22.89
N LEU A 326 13.31 -5.29 23.65
CA LEU A 326 14.01 -4.50 24.68
C LEU A 326 14.53 -5.40 25.81
N SER A 327 13.73 -6.36 26.28
CA SER A 327 14.17 -7.37 27.25
C SER A 327 15.32 -8.23 26.72
N TYR A 328 15.29 -8.58 25.43
CA TYR A 328 16.37 -9.30 24.77
C TYR A 328 17.67 -8.48 24.77
N VAL A 329 17.62 -7.20 24.39
CA VAL A 329 18.79 -6.30 24.40
C VAL A 329 19.38 -6.18 25.80
N ALA A 330 18.53 -5.98 26.81
CA ALA A 330 18.93 -5.94 28.21
C ALA A 330 19.55 -7.27 28.67
N SER A 331 19.01 -8.41 28.24
CA SER A 331 19.57 -9.74 28.56
C SER A 331 20.94 -9.99 27.92
N CYS A 332 21.25 -9.28 26.82
CA CYS A 332 22.57 -9.28 26.21
C CYS A 332 23.57 -8.34 26.91
N GLY A 333 23.15 -7.62 27.96
CA GLY A 333 24.00 -6.68 28.70
C GLY A 333 24.07 -5.28 28.09
N HIS A 334 23.20 -4.95 27.13
CA HIS A 334 23.16 -3.64 26.49
C HIS A 334 22.04 -2.76 27.05
N THR A 335 22.31 -1.45 27.15
CA THR A 335 21.28 -0.44 27.40
C THR A 335 20.79 0.08 26.05
N ALA A 336 19.48 0.13 25.88
CA ALA A 336 18.86 0.68 24.68
C ALA A 336 18.46 2.14 24.89
N HIS A 337 18.81 2.99 23.94
CA HIS A 337 18.41 4.40 23.90
C HIS A 337 17.27 4.58 22.91
N LEU A 338 16.15 5.15 23.35
CA LEU A 338 15.02 5.50 22.50
C LEU A 338 15.21 6.91 21.97
N MET A 339 15.48 7.04 20.67
CA MET A 339 15.67 8.34 20.01
C MET A 339 14.46 8.68 19.15
N ASP A 340 13.98 9.92 19.29
CA ASP A 340 13.05 10.53 18.35
C ASP A 340 13.86 11.21 17.25
N PHE A 341 13.82 10.67 16.03
CA PHE A 341 14.60 11.19 14.90
C PHE A 341 14.01 12.46 14.27
N ASP A 342 12.83 12.89 14.68
CA ASP A 342 12.25 14.18 14.27
C ASP A 342 12.64 15.31 15.24
N THR A 343 12.62 15.04 16.55
CA THR A 343 12.92 16.07 17.58
C THR A 343 14.35 16.03 18.11
N GLY A 344 15.05 14.90 17.98
CA GLY A 344 16.37 14.66 18.55
C GLY A 344 16.36 14.33 20.06
N ASP A 345 15.18 14.11 20.65
CA ASP A 345 15.05 13.73 22.05
C ASP A 345 15.48 12.27 22.26
N VAL A 346 16.13 11.99 23.40
CA VAL A 346 16.61 10.66 23.76
C VAL A 346 16.18 10.31 25.17
N VAL A 347 15.66 9.09 25.34
CA VAL A 347 15.28 8.52 26.64
C VAL A 347 15.82 7.10 26.74
N ASP A 348 16.33 6.70 27.89
CA ASP A 348 16.75 5.32 28.12
C ASP A 348 15.53 4.41 28.27
N ALA A 349 15.57 3.23 27.62
CA ALA A 349 14.43 2.32 27.45
C ALA A 349 14.12 1.47 28.68
#